data_AF-A0A3B9GKP7-F1
#
_entry.id   AF-A0A3B9GKP7-F1
#
_cell.length_a   1.000
_cell.length_b   1.000
_cell.length_c   1.000
_cell.angle_alpha   90.00
_cell.angle_beta   90.00
_cell.angle_gamma   90.00
#
_symmetry.space_group_name_H-M   'P 1'
#
loop_
_entity.id
_entity.type
_entity.pdbx_description
1 polymer ?
#
loop_
_entity_poly.entity_id
_entity_poly.type
_entity_poly.pdbx_seq_one_letter_code
_entity_poly.pdbx_strand_id
1 'polypeptide(L)'
;MIRPRLCGKRRAAFIAALALASIMALGSCGRASDREPAALTSPSWTVEMLNLEPAEIAEYRGEKLTPRASLRDNSIAGPQYPDYGSYRLVISGLVERRLSLSYEEVLAFQKAEKLITLNCVEGWNAIMLWTGTLLSGLLDAAGADPAADTLIFVCLDGYETTMETSHARERNILLAWATNGLPLGPENGAPFQIAAEEKWGYKWAKWVREIRVLREPGYQGYWEKRGFSVSGFIGERYSAPIEERDDPKLQ
;
A
#
# COMPACT_ATOMS: atom_id res chain seq x y z
N MET A 1 -39.43 39.24 21.73
CA MET A 1 -40.75 38.77 22.22
C MET A 1 -40.70 37.24 22.22
N ILE A 2 -41.03 36.64 23.37
CA ILE A 2 -41.24 35.20 23.63
C ILE A 2 -39.99 34.30 23.77
N ARG A 3 -39.91 33.70 24.96
CA ARG A 3 -38.93 32.77 25.55
C ARG A 3 -39.24 31.28 25.20
N PRO A 4 -38.34 30.33 25.51
CA PRO A 4 -38.28 28.97 24.97
C PRO A 4 -39.15 27.95 25.73
N ARG A 5 -39.24 26.70 25.24
CA ARG A 5 -39.69 25.54 26.04
C ARG A 5 -38.77 24.33 25.95
N LEU A 6 -38.55 23.78 27.14
CA LEU A 6 -37.77 22.63 27.57
C LEU A 6 -38.44 21.27 27.26
N CYS A 7 -37.68 20.21 27.59
CA CYS A 7 -38.12 18.93 28.17
C CYS A 7 -38.26 17.77 27.18
N GLY A 8 -37.74 16.56 27.43
CA GLY A 8 -37.13 16.02 28.63
C GLY A 8 -36.53 14.63 28.39
N LYS A 9 -35.60 14.26 29.27
CA LYS A 9 -35.03 12.92 29.42
C LYS A 9 -36.10 11.93 29.89
N ARG A 10 -36.08 10.69 29.39
CA ARG A 10 -36.63 9.53 30.14
C ARG A 10 -35.70 8.33 30.02
N ARG A 11 -35.02 8.06 31.13
CA ARG A 11 -34.44 6.76 31.47
C ARG A 11 -35.59 5.86 31.93
N ALA A 12 -35.66 4.62 31.43
CA ALA A 12 -36.51 3.59 32.01
C ALA A 12 -35.62 2.42 32.41
N ALA A 13 -35.42 2.28 33.73
CA ALA A 13 -34.93 1.07 34.36
C ALA A 13 -36.15 0.20 34.69
N PHE A 14 -36.07 -1.11 34.42
CA PHE A 14 -37.05 -2.08 34.91
C PHE A 14 -36.32 -3.08 35.80
N ILE A 15 -36.77 -3.15 37.05
CA ILE A 15 -36.33 -4.08 38.10
C ILE A 15 -37.50 -5.04 38.40
N ALA A 16 -37.12 -6.32 38.49
CA ALA A 16 -37.67 -7.44 39.27
C ALA A 16 -39.12 -7.94 39.08
N ALA A 17 -39.23 -9.25 38.96
CA ALA A 17 -39.98 -10.07 39.92
C ALA A 17 -39.48 -11.53 39.90
N LEU A 18 -38.99 -12.01 41.05
CA LEU A 18 -38.80 -13.42 41.36
C LEU A 18 -40.16 -14.05 41.68
N ALA A 19 -40.44 -15.24 41.15
CA ALA A 19 -41.48 -16.11 41.65
C ALA A 19 -40.85 -17.47 42.04
N LEU A 20 -40.81 -17.75 43.34
CA LEU A 20 -40.58 -19.08 43.88
C LEU A 20 -41.88 -19.88 43.77
N ALA A 21 -41.81 -21.07 43.20
CA ALA A 21 -42.82 -22.11 43.40
C ALA A 21 -42.12 -23.44 43.68
N SER A 22 -42.17 -23.85 44.94
CA SER A 22 -41.77 -25.17 45.42
C SER A 22 -42.87 -26.17 45.09
N ILE A 23 -42.55 -27.27 44.40
CA ILE A 23 -43.43 -28.44 44.30
C ILE A 23 -42.64 -29.67 44.75
N MET A 24 -43.17 -30.32 45.79
CA MET A 24 -42.66 -31.53 46.42
C MET A 24 -42.71 -32.73 45.46
N ALA A 25 -41.67 -33.57 45.55
CA ALA A 25 -41.55 -34.83 44.85
C ALA A 25 -42.48 -35.91 45.44
N LEU A 26 -43.13 -36.69 44.58
CA LEU A 26 -43.53 -38.07 44.85
C LEU A 26 -43.12 -38.92 43.64
N GLY A 27 -42.41 -40.01 43.92
CA GLY A 27 -41.59 -40.73 42.96
C GLY A 27 -42.33 -41.64 41.99
N SER A 28 -41.57 -42.11 41.01
CA SER A 28 -41.70 -43.45 40.44
C SER A 28 -40.38 -43.82 39.75
N CYS A 29 -39.82 -44.96 40.14
CA CYS A 29 -38.62 -45.54 39.55
C CYS A 29 -38.91 -46.03 38.13
N GLY A 30 -38.42 -45.29 37.13
CA GLY A 30 -38.21 -45.79 35.77
C GLY A 30 -36.73 -45.71 35.45
N ARG A 31 -36.07 -46.84 35.17
CA ARG A 31 -34.69 -46.90 34.67
C ARG A 31 -34.61 -46.14 33.34
N ALA A 32 -34.15 -44.90 33.38
CA ALA A 32 -33.67 -44.20 32.21
C ALA A 32 -32.26 -44.75 31.91
N SER A 33 -32.11 -45.29 30.71
CA SER A 33 -30.84 -45.71 30.12
C SER A 33 -29.78 -44.62 30.29
N ASP A 34 -28.68 -44.94 30.97
CA ASP A 34 -27.46 -44.12 30.96
C ASP A 34 -26.95 -44.01 29.52
N ARG A 35 -27.28 -42.89 28.88
CA ARG A 35 -26.56 -42.42 27.69
C ARG A 35 -26.08 -41.03 28.02
N GLU A 36 -24.79 -40.93 28.37
CA GLU A 36 -24.08 -39.66 28.40
C GLU A 36 -24.36 -38.90 27.11
N PRO A 37 -24.71 -37.60 27.15
CA PRO A 37 -24.66 -36.79 25.95
C PRO A 37 -23.21 -36.79 25.48
N ALA A 38 -22.96 -37.33 24.29
CA ALA A 38 -21.65 -37.25 23.66
C ALA A 38 -21.20 -35.79 23.69
N ALA A 39 -20.14 -35.53 24.47
CA ALA A 39 -19.55 -34.21 24.54
C ALA A 39 -19.16 -33.80 23.12
N LEU A 40 -19.89 -32.83 22.57
CA LEU A 40 -19.47 -32.12 21.36
C LEU A 40 -18.17 -31.42 21.71
N THR A 41 -17.05 -32.08 21.43
CA THR A 41 -15.74 -31.45 21.50
C THR A 41 -15.75 -30.31 20.50
N SER A 42 -15.81 -29.08 20.99
CA SER A 42 -15.56 -27.90 20.16
C SER A 42 -14.24 -28.11 19.43
N PRO A 43 -14.16 -27.83 18.11
CA PRO A 43 -12.89 -27.93 17.42
C PRO A 43 -11.91 -27.02 18.15
N SER A 44 -10.86 -27.62 18.72
CA SER A 44 -9.74 -26.88 19.27
C SER A 44 -9.03 -26.25 18.08
N TRP A 45 -9.44 -25.05 17.71
CA TRP A 45 -8.67 -24.22 16.79
C TRP A 45 -7.29 -24.04 17.43
N THR A 46 -6.27 -24.67 16.86
CA THR A 46 -4.90 -24.52 17.33
C THR A 46 -4.43 -23.10 17.00
N VAL A 47 -3.56 -22.55 17.84
CA VAL A 47 -2.91 -21.24 17.61
C VAL A 47 -2.21 -21.18 16.23
N GLU A 48 -1.82 -22.34 15.68
CA GLU A 48 -1.33 -22.50 14.30
C GLU A 48 -2.32 -22.03 13.23
N MET A 49 -3.63 -22.23 13.41
CA MET A 49 -4.64 -21.77 12.44
C MET A 49 -4.86 -20.25 12.48
N LEU A 50 -4.42 -19.57 13.55
CA LEU A 50 -4.50 -18.12 13.70
C LEU A 50 -3.29 -17.39 13.10
N ASN A 51 -2.26 -18.12 12.66
CA ASN A 51 -1.00 -17.59 12.10
C ASN A 51 -0.76 -18.02 10.64
N LEU A 52 -1.83 -18.21 9.86
CA LEU A 52 -1.67 -18.37 8.42
C LEU A 52 -1.23 -17.03 7.81
N GLU A 53 0.06 -16.93 7.49
CA GLU A 53 0.57 -15.87 6.63
C GLU A 53 -0.31 -15.80 5.36
N PRO A 54 -0.67 -14.59 4.90
CA PRO A 54 -1.48 -14.47 3.70
C PRO A 54 -0.76 -15.18 2.54
N ALA A 55 -1.48 -16.02 1.81
CA ALA A 55 -0.91 -16.62 0.60
C ALA A 55 -0.72 -15.54 -0.47
N GLU A 56 0.39 -15.62 -1.21
CA GLU A 56 0.59 -14.77 -2.39
C GLU A 56 -0.52 -15.02 -3.41
N ILE A 57 -1.10 -13.94 -3.93
CA ILE A 57 -2.10 -14.02 -5.00
C ILE A 57 -1.36 -14.37 -6.30
N ALA A 58 -1.65 -15.54 -6.86
CA ALA A 58 -1.04 -16.01 -8.11
C ALA A 58 -1.83 -15.63 -9.37
N GLU A 59 -3.12 -15.30 -9.24
CA GLU A 59 -4.00 -14.91 -10.33
C GLU A 59 -5.00 -13.85 -9.85
N TYR A 60 -5.28 -12.85 -10.68
CA TYR A 60 -6.27 -11.82 -10.39
C TYR A 60 -7.10 -11.48 -11.64
N ARG A 61 -8.42 -11.66 -11.56
CA ARG A 61 -9.36 -11.41 -12.66
C ARG A 61 -9.00 -12.13 -13.97
N GLY A 62 -8.52 -13.37 -13.88
CA GLY A 62 -8.11 -14.18 -15.04
C GLY A 62 -6.69 -13.92 -15.53
N GLU A 63 -5.98 -12.93 -14.96
CA GLU A 63 -4.59 -12.64 -15.29
C GLU A 63 -3.65 -13.36 -14.34
N LYS A 64 -2.72 -14.15 -14.89
CA LYS A 64 -1.68 -14.83 -14.12
C LYS A 64 -0.63 -13.81 -13.69
N LEU A 65 -0.39 -13.71 -12.39
CA LEU A 65 0.56 -12.76 -11.83
C LEU A 65 1.98 -13.34 -11.85
N THR A 66 2.96 -12.46 -12.05
CA THR A 66 4.37 -12.79 -11.89
C THR A 66 4.63 -13.06 -10.41
N PRO A 67 5.28 -14.18 -10.03
CA PRO A 67 5.64 -14.41 -8.63
C PRO A 67 6.56 -13.31 -8.11
N ARG A 68 6.36 -12.86 -6.87
CA ARG A 68 7.22 -11.86 -6.21
C ARG A 68 8.68 -12.27 -6.16
N ALA A 69 8.96 -13.56 -5.97
CA ALA A 69 10.30 -14.11 -5.94
C ALA A 69 11.07 -13.95 -7.27
N SER A 70 10.37 -13.66 -8.38
CA SER A 70 10.97 -13.38 -9.69
C SER A 70 11.24 -11.89 -9.95
N LEU A 71 10.82 -10.99 -9.04
CA LEU A 71 11.17 -9.57 -9.15
C LEU A 71 12.68 -9.39 -9.00
N ARG A 72 13.27 -8.60 -9.90
CA ARG A 72 14.70 -8.34 -9.91
C ARG A 72 15.07 -7.19 -8.99
N ASP A 73 16.23 -7.31 -8.36
CA ASP A 73 16.86 -6.20 -7.66
C ASP A 73 17.63 -5.31 -8.64
N ASN A 74 17.01 -4.19 -9.00
CA ASN A 74 17.59 -3.16 -9.87
C ASN A 74 18.08 -1.94 -9.07
N SER A 75 18.55 -2.18 -7.84
CA SER A 75 19.15 -1.15 -6.98
C SER A 75 20.43 -0.55 -7.57
N ILE A 76 20.64 0.75 -7.32
CA ILE A 76 21.90 1.41 -7.65
C ILE A 76 22.97 1.19 -6.58
N ALA A 77 22.56 0.91 -5.33
CA ALA A 77 23.45 0.77 -4.17
C ALA A 77 23.03 -0.37 -3.21
N GLY A 78 22.24 -1.34 -3.67
CA GLY A 78 21.71 -2.44 -2.84
C GLY A 78 20.35 -2.13 -2.19
N PRO A 79 19.66 -3.15 -1.65
CA PRO A 79 18.41 -2.98 -0.93
C PRO A 79 18.54 -2.11 0.32
N GLN A 80 17.50 -1.33 0.61
CA GLN A 80 17.44 -0.48 1.80
C GLN A 80 16.57 -1.10 2.89
N TYR A 81 16.98 -0.92 4.15
CA TYR A 81 16.32 -1.50 5.33
C TYR A 81 15.96 -0.39 6.33
N PRO A 82 15.02 0.50 5.99
CA PRO A 82 14.62 1.56 6.92
C PRO A 82 13.93 0.99 8.16
N ASP A 83 14.18 1.61 9.30
CA ASP A 83 13.39 1.39 10.51
C ASP A 83 12.04 2.12 10.37
N TYR A 84 10.94 1.36 10.44
CA TYR A 84 9.60 1.90 10.20
C TYR A 84 9.16 2.88 11.28
N GLY A 85 9.67 2.75 12.52
CA GLY A 85 9.33 3.66 13.62
C GLY A 85 9.90 5.07 13.41
N SER A 86 11.09 5.16 12.83
CA SER A 86 11.77 6.42 12.53
C SER A 86 11.58 6.90 11.08
N TYR A 87 11.15 6.03 10.17
CA TYR A 87 10.89 6.37 8.77
C TYR A 87 9.85 7.49 8.65
N ARG A 88 10.09 8.44 7.76
CA ARG A 88 9.13 9.49 7.39
C ARG A 88 9.08 9.67 5.88
N LEU A 89 7.88 9.70 5.32
CA LEU A 89 7.63 10.19 3.97
C LEU A 89 7.42 11.70 4.04
N VAL A 90 8.30 12.44 3.37
CA VAL A 90 8.19 13.90 3.29
C VAL A 90 7.46 14.30 2.01
N ILE A 91 6.55 15.27 2.09
CA ILE A 91 5.98 15.95 0.93
C ILE A 91 6.34 17.43 1.03
N SER A 92 7.03 17.97 0.03
CA SER A 92 7.63 19.30 0.10
C SER A 92 7.63 20.03 -1.25
N GLY A 93 8.22 21.23 -1.30
CA GLY A 93 8.28 22.07 -2.50
C GLY A 93 7.11 23.05 -2.55
N LEU A 94 6.47 23.15 -3.72
CA LEU A 94 5.30 23.97 -4.01
C LEU A 94 4.04 23.34 -3.39
N VAL A 95 3.97 23.39 -2.06
CA VAL A 95 2.85 22.88 -1.25
C VAL A 95 2.47 23.92 -0.19
N GLU A 96 1.19 24.02 0.15
CA GLU A 96 0.73 24.87 1.26
C GLU A 96 1.30 24.43 2.61
N ARG A 97 1.42 23.12 2.83
CA ARG A 97 1.97 22.53 4.05
C ARG A 97 2.95 21.42 3.71
N ARG A 98 4.20 21.57 4.17
CA ARG A 98 5.16 20.47 4.18
C ARG A 98 4.64 19.36 5.09
N LEU A 99 4.48 18.15 4.56
CA LEU A 99 4.10 16.98 5.34
C LEU A 99 5.32 16.13 5.67
N SER A 100 5.26 15.45 6.80
CA SER A 100 6.26 14.47 7.26
C SER A 100 5.53 13.32 7.93
N LEU A 101 5.09 12.36 7.12
CA LEU A 101 4.16 11.31 7.52
C LEU A 101 4.89 10.05 7.99
N SER A 102 4.40 9.38 9.03
CA SER A 102 4.83 8.02 9.38
C SER A 102 4.36 7.00 8.34
N TYR A 103 4.89 5.77 8.43
CA TYR A 103 4.40 4.66 7.61
C TYR A 103 2.88 4.47 7.76
N GLU A 104 2.40 4.43 9.00
CA GLU A 104 0.99 4.21 9.34
C GLU A 104 0.09 5.37 8.86
N GLU A 105 0.58 6.60 8.93
CA GLU A 105 -0.16 7.77 8.45
C GLU A 105 -0.36 7.74 6.93
N VAL A 106 0.63 7.25 6.17
CA VAL A 106 0.49 7.04 4.71
C VAL A 106 -0.52 5.93 4.43
N LEU A 107 -0.50 4.83 5.20
CA LEU A 107 -1.45 3.72 5.07
C LEU A 107 -2.90 4.12 5.40
N ALA A 108 -3.10 5.17 6.19
CA ALA A 108 -4.42 5.67 6.56
C ALA A 108 -5.14 6.44 5.42
N PHE A 109 -4.42 6.83 4.36
CA PHE A 109 -5.04 7.38 3.15
C PHE A 109 -5.85 6.31 2.41
N GLN A 110 -6.68 6.75 1.45
CA GLN A 110 -7.49 5.83 0.66
C GLN A 110 -6.61 4.75 0.00
N LYS A 111 -6.87 3.50 0.38
CA LYS A 111 -6.27 2.30 -0.23
C LYS A 111 -6.85 2.11 -1.64
N ALA A 112 -5.97 1.79 -2.58
CA ALA A 112 -6.33 1.40 -3.94
C ALA A 112 -5.49 0.19 -4.39
N GLU A 113 -6.04 -0.58 -5.32
CA GLU A 113 -5.40 -1.75 -5.91
C GLU A 113 -5.43 -1.62 -7.45
N LYS A 114 -4.30 -1.90 -8.09
CA LYS A 114 -4.16 -1.82 -9.55
C LYS A 114 -3.35 -2.99 -10.08
N LEU A 115 -3.88 -3.68 -11.08
CA LEU A 115 -3.14 -4.66 -11.86
C LEU A 115 -2.29 -3.90 -12.89
N ILE A 116 -0.96 -3.95 -12.76
CA ILE A 116 -0.04 -3.19 -13.61
C ILE A 116 1.11 -4.09 -14.08
N THR A 117 1.48 -3.93 -15.35
CA THR A 117 2.70 -4.50 -15.91
C THR A 117 3.87 -3.52 -15.73
N LEU A 118 4.86 -3.91 -14.94
CA LEU A 118 6.16 -3.24 -14.89
C LEU A 118 6.98 -3.71 -16.10
N ASN A 119 7.39 -2.79 -16.97
CA ASN A 119 8.27 -3.07 -18.09
C ASN A 119 9.66 -2.49 -17.83
N CYS A 120 10.70 -3.32 -17.88
CA CYS A 120 12.08 -2.89 -17.67
C CYS A 120 12.78 -2.66 -19.01
N VAL A 121 13.70 -1.70 -19.02
CA VAL A 121 14.58 -1.42 -20.17
C VAL A 121 15.53 -2.58 -20.49
N GLU A 122 15.73 -3.49 -19.52
CA GLU A 122 16.51 -4.73 -19.61
C GLU A 122 15.74 -5.88 -20.31
N GLY A 123 14.59 -5.59 -20.91
CA GLY A 123 13.84 -6.57 -21.72
C GLY A 123 12.95 -7.55 -20.95
N TRP A 124 12.84 -7.43 -19.62
CA TRP A 124 11.91 -8.21 -18.81
C TRP A 124 10.69 -7.39 -18.37
N ASN A 125 9.61 -8.08 -18.00
CA ASN A 125 8.42 -7.47 -17.43
C ASN A 125 7.85 -8.31 -16.28
N ALA A 126 6.98 -7.70 -15.47
CA ALA A 126 6.26 -8.36 -14.39
C ALA A 126 4.83 -7.82 -14.28
N ILE A 127 3.84 -8.73 -14.34
CA ILE A 127 2.41 -8.40 -14.16
C ILE A 127 2.06 -8.63 -12.70
N MET A 128 1.69 -7.57 -11.99
CA MET A 128 1.53 -7.62 -10.54
C MET A 128 0.30 -6.86 -10.07
N LEU A 129 -0.33 -7.32 -8.99
CA LEU A 129 -1.39 -6.58 -8.32
C LEU A 129 -0.79 -5.67 -7.25
N TRP A 130 -0.68 -4.38 -7.55
CA TRP A 130 -0.14 -3.37 -6.64
C TRP A 130 -1.19 -2.86 -5.68
N THR A 131 -0.81 -2.67 -4.43
CA THR A 131 -1.62 -2.08 -3.37
C THR A 131 -0.91 -0.86 -2.79
N GLY A 132 -1.61 0.26 -2.74
CA GLY A 132 -1.02 1.52 -2.29
C GLY A 132 -2.05 2.59 -1.99
N THR A 133 -1.57 3.81 -1.77
CA THR A 133 -2.40 5.01 -1.73
C THR A 133 -2.17 5.83 -2.99
N LEU A 134 -3.20 6.58 -3.40
CA LEU A 134 -3.11 7.45 -4.55
C LEU A 134 -2.20 8.64 -4.23
N LEU A 135 -1.26 8.95 -5.13
CA LEU A 135 -0.45 10.16 -5.01
C LEU A 135 -1.30 11.42 -4.96
N SER A 136 -2.43 11.46 -5.69
CA SER A 136 -3.36 12.59 -5.66
C SER A 136 -3.84 12.92 -4.24
N GLY A 137 -4.22 11.93 -3.45
CA GLY A 137 -4.67 12.14 -2.07
C GLY A 137 -3.59 12.74 -1.17
N LEU A 138 -2.35 12.28 -1.33
CA LEU A 138 -1.18 12.82 -0.61
C LEU A 138 -0.88 14.28 -1.02
N LEU A 139 -0.92 14.56 -2.32
CA LEU A 139 -0.70 15.90 -2.87
C LEU A 139 -1.80 16.88 -2.43
N ASP A 140 -3.05 16.44 -2.41
CA ASP A 140 -4.18 17.26 -1.98
C ASP A 140 -4.11 17.55 -0.48
N ALA A 141 -3.69 16.58 0.34
CA ALA A 141 -3.48 16.79 1.77
C ALA A 141 -2.34 17.78 2.09
N ALA A 142 -1.31 17.83 1.25
CA ALA A 142 -0.22 18.82 1.34
C ALA A 142 -0.62 20.20 0.80
N GLY A 143 -1.72 20.29 0.04
CA GLY A 143 -2.10 21.50 -0.71
C GLY A 143 -1.09 21.79 -1.82
N ALA A 144 -0.81 20.81 -2.68
CA ALA A 144 0.09 20.97 -3.82
C ALA A 144 -0.40 22.08 -4.77
N ASP A 145 0.51 22.97 -5.18
CA ASP A 145 0.21 24.06 -6.10
C ASP A 145 -0.37 23.50 -7.41
N PRO A 146 -1.56 23.94 -7.86
CA PRO A 146 -2.19 23.45 -9.09
C PRO A 146 -1.35 23.66 -10.35
N ALA A 147 -0.39 24.57 -10.32
CA ALA A 147 0.51 24.85 -11.43
C ALA A 147 1.91 24.24 -11.22
N ALA A 148 2.09 23.33 -10.26
CA ALA A 148 3.23 22.43 -10.23
C ALA A 148 3.09 21.36 -11.32
N ASP A 149 4.15 21.16 -12.10
CA ASP A 149 4.15 20.25 -13.26
C ASP A 149 5.03 19.01 -13.05
N THR A 150 5.87 19.00 -12.02
CA THR A 150 6.90 17.98 -11.83
C THR A 150 6.88 17.47 -10.38
N LEU A 151 6.76 16.16 -10.22
CA LEU A 151 7.03 15.44 -8.97
C LEU A 151 8.43 14.85 -9.04
N ILE A 152 9.28 15.14 -8.06
CA ILE A 152 10.58 14.47 -7.88
C ILE A 152 10.45 13.47 -6.75
N PHE A 153 10.73 12.20 -7.05
CA PHE A 153 10.84 11.15 -6.05
C PHE A 153 12.29 11.04 -5.62
N VAL A 154 12.54 11.25 -4.33
CA VAL A 154 13.86 11.09 -3.72
C VAL A 154 13.85 9.85 -2.85
N CYS A 155 14.85 9.00 -3.02
CA CYS A 155 14.92 7.68 -2.40
C CYS A 155 15.99 7.63 -1.29
N LEU A 156 15.91 6.60 -0.46
CA LEU A 156 16.87 6.39 0.65
C LEU A 156 18.30 6.16 0.17
N ASP A 157 18.48 5.50 -0.97
CA ASP A 157 19.79 5.18 -1.57
C ASP A 157 20.38 6.34 -2.40
N GLY A 158 19.73 7.50 -2.39
CA GLY A 158 20.11 8.65 -3.21
C GLY A 158 19.61 8.60 -4.64
N TYR A 159 18.84 7.57 -5.03
CA TYR A 159 18.17 7.55 -6.33
C TYR A 159 17.13 8.67 -6.43
N GLU A 160 17.07 9.30 -7.59
CA GLU A 160 16.05 10.28 -7.92
C GLU A 160 15.49 10.02 -9.32
N THR A 161 14.19 10.25 -9.48
CA THR A 161 13.52 10.30 -10.78
C THR A 161 12.30 11.21 -10.67
N THR A 162 11.64 11.45 -11.79
CA THR A 162 10.58 12.44 -11.91
C THR A 162 9.31 11.87 -12.53
N MET A 163 8.18 12.54 -12.33
CA MET A 163 6.96 12.25 -13.05
C MET A 163 6.15 13.53 -13.20
N GLU A 164 5.44 13.65 -14.31
CA GLU A 164 4.53 14.76 -14.53
C GLU A 164 3.39 14.72 -13.51
N THR A 165 3.11 15.85 -12.86
CA THR A 165 2.03 15.94 -11.85
C THR A 165 0.67 15.58 -12.48
N SER A 166 0.45 15.95 -13.74
CA SER A 166 -0.76 15.58 -14.50
C SER A 166 -0.87 14.07 -14.67
N HIS A 167 0.20 13.39 -15.11
CA HIS A 167 0.22 11.93 -15.26
C HIS A 167 -0.08 11.23 -13.93
N ALA A 168 0.53 11.69 -12.84
CA ALA A 168 0.30 11.14 -11.51
C ALA A 168 -1.19 11.19 -11.09
N ARG A 169 -1.87 12.30 -11.42
CA ARG A 169 -3.29 12.50 -11.12
C ARG A 169 -4.20 11.73 -12.09
N GLU A 170 -3.99 11.87 -13.40
CA GLU A 170 -4.81 11.26 -14.45
C GLU A 170 -4.78 9.73 -14.39
N ARG A 171 -3.62 9.15 -14.10
CA ARG A 171 -3.45 7.69 -13.99
C ARG A 171 -3.69 7.15 -12.59
N ASN A 172 -4.03 7.98 -11.61
CA ASN A 172 -4.18 7.54 -10.22
C ASN A 172 -2.95 6.71 -9.78
N ILE A 173 -1.76 7.28 -9.93
CA ILE A 173 -0.51 6.58 -9.63
C ILE A 173 -0.44 6.26 -8.14
N LEU A 174 0.07 5.07 -7.82
CA LEU A 174 0.17 4.58 -6.45
C LEU A 174 1.55 4.87 -5.87
N LEU A 175 1.55 5.30 -4.60
CA LEU A 175 2.62 5.01 -3.67
C LEU A 175 2.30 3.65 -3.03
N ALA A 176 2.93 2.59 -3.52
CA ALA A 176 2.63 1.22 -3.17
C ALA A 176 3.45 0.71 -1.99
N TRP A 177 2.82 -0.07 -1.10
CA TRP A 177 3.47 -0.76 0.03
C TRP A 177 3.24 -2.28 0.01
N ALA A 178 2.46 -2.79 -0.94
CA ALA A 178 2.21 -4.21 -1.10
C ALA A 178 2.03 -4.59 -2.58
N THR A 179 2.30 -5.86 -2.88
CA THR A 179 2.07 -6.46 -4.19
C THR A 179 1.67 -7.93 -4.05
N ASN A 180 0.80 -8.42 -4.93
CA ASN A 180 0.23 -9.77 -4.92
C ASN A 180 -0.35 -10.16 -3.53
N GLY A 181 -0.99 -9.21 -2.85
CA GLY A 181 -1.60 -9.42 -1.53
C GLY A 181 -0.63 -9.38 -0.34
N LEU A 182 0.68 -9.22 -0.57
CA LEU A 182 1.72 -9.26 0.45
C LEU A 182 2.47 -7.91 0.57
N PRO A 183 2.89 -7.49 1.79
CA PRO A 183 3.75 -6.32 1.97
C PRO A 183 5.03 -6.39 1.15
N LEU A 184 5.50 -5.27 0.60
CA LEU A 184 6.77 -5.25 -0.12
C LEU A 184 7.92 -5.69 0.79
N GLY A 185 8.83 -6.51 0.25
CA GLY A 185 10.11 -6.79 0.89
C GLY A 185 11.12 -5.67 0.66
N PRO A 186 12.21 -5.59 1.45
CA PRO A 186 13.27 -4.61 1.27
C PRO A 186 13.81 -4.53 -0.16
N GLU A 187 14.06 -5.68 -0.80
CA GLU A 187 14.53 -5.79 -2.20
C GLU A 187 13.50 -5.26 -3.23
N ASN A 188 12.25 -5.15 -2.82
CA ASN A 188 11.12 -4.71 -3.64
C ASN A 188 10.63 -3.29 -3.29
N GLY A 189 11.46 -2.51 -2.60
CA GLY A 189 11.22 -1.07 -2.39
C GLY A 189 10.51 -0.70 -1.09
N ALA A 190 10.41 -1.60 -0.12
CA ALA A 190 9.77 -1.33 1.17
C ALA A 190 10.44 -0.15 1.94
N PRO A 191 9.68 0.81 2.50
CA PRO A 191 8.25 0.72 2.77
C PRO A 191 7.38 1.13 1.59
N PHE A 192 7.90 1.96 0.67
CA PHE A 192 7.13 2.51 -0.43
C PHE A 192 7.89 2.53 -1.76
N GLN A 193 7.21 2.08 -2.82
CA GLN A 193 7.65 2.15 -4.20
C GLN A 193 6.58 2.84 -5.06
N ILE A 194 6.98 3.63 -6.05
CA ILE A 194 6.04 4.18 -7.05
C ILE A 194 5.63 3.08 -8.02
N ALA A 195 4.32 2.82 -8.14
CA ALA A 195 3.78 1.98 -9.20
C ALA A 195 3.51 2.85 -10.45
N ALA A 196 4.58 3.14 -11.20
CA ALA A 196 4.58 4.10 -12.31
C ALA A 196 4.03 3.48 -13.61
N GLU A 197 2.73 3.18 -13.64
CA GLU A 197 2.04 2.67 -14.83
C GLU A 197 2.35 3.52 -16.09
N GLU A 198 2.50 2.84 -17.23
CA GLU A 198 2.89 3.39 -18.54
C GLU A 198 4.32 3.93 -18.65
N LYS A 199 5.09 3.90 -17.56
CA LYS A 199 6.49 4.31 -17.52
C LYS A 199 7.44 3.12 -17.44
N TRP A 200 8.64 3.28 -18.00
CA TRP A 200 9.74 2.31 -17.89
C TRP A 200 10.18 2.12 -16.44
N GLY A 201 10.71 0.94 -16.12
CA GLY A 201 11.09 0.50 -14.78
C GLY A 201 12.01 1.46 -14.01
N TYR A 202 12.86 2.24 -14.69
CA TYR A 202 13.66 3.25 -14.01
C TYR A 202 12.83 4.39 -13.39
N LYS A 203 11.62 4.65 -13.87
CA LYS A 203 10.71 5.64 -13.25
C LYS A 203 9.99 5.08 -12.00
N TRP A 204 10.13 3.77 -11.70
CA TRP A 204 9.51 3.10 -10.55
C TRP A 204 10.39 3.22 -9.31
N ALA A 205 10.47 4.45 -8.77
CA ALA A 205 11.30 4.76 -7.62
C ALA A 205 11.00 3.85 -6.41
N LYS A 206 12.03 3.16 -5.92
CA LYS A 206 12.01 2.32 -4.71
C LYS A 206 12.47 3.12 -3.49
N TRP A 207 11.99 2.76 -2.30
CA TRP A 207 12.45 3.38 -1.05
C TRP A 207 12.23 4.89 -1.01
N VAL A 208 11.11 5.35 -1.55
CA VAL A 208 10.79 6.77 -1.62
C VAL A 208 10.78 7.32 -0.20
N ARG A 209 11.54 8.40 0.06
CA ARG A 209 11.55 9.12 1.34
C ARG A 209 10.98 10.53 1.22
N GLU A 210 10.97 11.09 0.02
CA GLU A 210 10.44 12.43 -0.23
C GLU A 210 9.83 12.54 -1.62
N ILE A 211 8.70 13.24 -1.69
CA ILE A 211 8.05 13.68 -2.93
C ILE A 211 8.13 15.20 -2.95
N ARG A 212 8.99 15.75 -3.82
CA ARG A 212 9.12 17.20 -4.01
C ARG A 212 8.22 17.65 -5.15
N VAL A 213 7.30 18.56 -4.87
CA VAL A 213 6.38 19.15 -5.84
C VAL A 213 7.02 20.42 -6.40
N LEU A 214 7.28 20.50 -7.69
CA LEU A 214 7.98 21.63 -8.32
C LEU A 214 7.34 22.04 -9.65
N ARG A 215 7.80 23.19 -10.16
CA ARG A 215 7.60 23.61 -11.55
C ARG A 215 8.96 23.62 -12.23
N GLU A 216 9.43 22.44 -12.61
CA GLU A 216 10.76 22.24 -13.19
C GLU A 216 10.70 21.20 -14.32
N PRO A 217 10.02 21.55 -15.42
CA PRO A 217 9.91 20.64 -16.56
C PRO A 217 11.31 20.38 -17.11
N GLY A 218 11.71 19.11 -17.16
CA GLY A 218 13.05 18.71 -17.60
C GLY A 218 14.03 18.35 -16.50
N TYR A 219 13.62 18.36 -15.22
CA TYR A 219 14.48 17.85 -14.14
C TYR A 219 14.95 16.43 -14.44
N GLN A 220 16.26 16.23 -14.37
CA GLN A 220 16.90 14.94 -14.64
C GLN A 220 17.28 14.26 -13.32
N GLY A 221 16.72 13.07 -13.10
CA GLY A 221 17.11 12.16 -12.04
C GLY A 221 18.38 11.38 -12.37
N TYR A 222 18.52 10.19 -11.80
CA TYR A 222 19.74 9.39 -11.94
C TYR A 222 19.95 8.89 -13.37
N TRP A 223 18.96 8.22 -13.97
CA TRP A 223 19.06 7.65 -15.33
C TRP A 223 18.83 8.71 -16.40
N GLU A 224 18.04 9.74 -16.13
CA GLU A 224 17.81 10.84 -17.06
C GLU A 224 19.10 11.64 -17.32
N LYS A 225 19.94 11.82 -16.29
CA LYS A 225 21.30 12.40 -16.44
C LYS A 225 22.21 11.54 -17.30
N ARG A 226 21.89 10.26 -17.45
CA ARG A 226 22.58 9.27 -18.28
C ARG A 226 21.86 9.07 -19.61
N GLY A 227 21.11 10.05 -20.11
CA GLY A 227 20.55 10.00 -21.47
C GLY A 227 19.29 9.15 -21.63
N PHE A 228 18.71 8.62 -20.55
CA PHE A 228 17.35 8.07 -20.58
C PHE A 228 16.31 9.19 -20.72
N SER A 229 15.14 8.87 -21.26
CA SER A 229 14.06 9.86 -21.44
C SER A 229 13.59 10.43 -20.10
N VAL A 230 13.40 11.75 -20.06
CA VAL A 230 12.86 12.43 -18.88
C VAL A 230 11.42 11.99 -18.61
N SER A 231 10.58 11.87 -19.65
CA SER A 231 9.21 11.41 -19.46
C SER A 231 9.20 9.94 -19.04
N GLY A 232 10.08 9.13 -19.64
CA GLY A 232 10.16 7.70 -19.46
C GLY A 232 8.93 6.91 -19.88
N PHE A 233 8.09 7.44 -20.78
CA PHE A 233 6.98 6.68 -21.35
C PHE A 233 7.45 5.46 -22.14
N ILE A 234 6.75 4.35 -21.97
CA ILE A 234 7.00 3.14 -22.76
C ILE A 234 6.73 3.43 -24.25
N GLY A 235 7.66 3.01 -25.11
CA GLY A 235 7.60 3.27 -26.55
C GLY A 235 8.36 4.52 -27.01
N GLU A 236 8.76 5.40 -26.09
CA GLU A 236 9.73 6.44 -26.42
C GLU A 236 11.13 5.84 -26.61
N ARG A 237 11.89 6.36 -27.58
CA ARG A 237 13.29 6.00 -27.77
C ARG A 237 14.09 6.52 -26.57
N TYR A 238 14.82 5.63 -25.90
CA TYR A 238 15.90 6.00 -24.99
C TYR A 238 17.23 5.76 -25.69
N SER A 239 18.20 6.66 -25.47
CA SER A 239 19.57 6.52 -25.93
C SER A 239 20.46 6.35 -24.72
N ALA A 240 20.52 5.13 -24.18
CA ALA A 240 21.54 4.80 -23.21
C ALA A 240 22.93 5.07 -23.84
N PRO A 241 23.83 5.82 -23.17
CA PRO A 241 25.19 6.06 -23.59
C PRO A 241 25.90 4.75 -23.89
N ILE A 242 26.86 4.78 -24.80
CA ILE A 242 27.59 3.59 -25.26
C ILE A 242 28.25 2.84 -24.08
N GLU A 243 28.69 3.55 -23.04
CA GLU A 243 29.31 2.96 -21.83
C GLU A 243 28.34 2.12 -20.98
N GLU A 244 27.03 2.40 -21.04
CA GLU A 244 26.00 1.64 -20.30
C GLU A 244 25.40 0.50 -21.13
N ARG A 245 25.70 0.44 -22.44
CA ARG A 245 25.36 -0.75 -23.24
C ARG A 245 26.11 -1.98 -22.78
N ASP A 246 27.26 -1.81 -22.14
CA ASP A 246 28.10 -2.87 -21.59
C ASP A 246 27.86 -3.09 -20.08
N ASP A 247 26.90 -2.39 -19.46
CA ASP A 247 26.46 -2.74 -18.10
C ASP A 247 25.83 -4.13 -18.13
N PRO A 248 26.36 -5.13 -17.40
CA PRO A 248 25.78 -6.47 -17.35
C PRO A 248 24.33 -6.52 -16.88
N LYS A 249 23.85 -5.45 -16.22
CA LYS A 249 22.44 -5.34 -15.82
C LYS A 249 21.53 -4.94 -16.97
N LEU A 250 22.04 -4.21 -17.98
CA LEU A 250 21.27 -3.66 -19.10
C LEU A 250 21.25 -4.53 -20.37
N GLN A 251 22.03 -5.61 -20.42
CA GLN A 251 22.07 -6.63 -21.49
C GLN A 251 21.22 -7.88 -21.15
#